data_AF-W7QC40-F1
#
_entry.id   AF-W7QC40-F1
#
_cell.length_a   1.000
_cell.length_b   1.000
_cell.length_c   1.000
_cell.angle_alpha   90.00
_cell.angle_beta   90.00
_cell.angle_gamma   90.00
#
_symmetry.space_group_name_H-M   'P 1'
#
loop_
_entity.id
_entity.type
_entity.pdbx_description
1 polymer ?
#
loop_
_entity_poly.entity_id
_entity_poly.type
_entity_poly.pdbx_seq_one_letter_code
_entity_poly.pdbx_strand_id
1 'polypeptide(L)'
;MSLPGIKWLGMLVALAWPLLAFALHGTLGSWPLLAIGAALLAWRLPQARRLALAGAVLLLTVGGLGHAELGMRAYPIAVNAIMLAIFLTSLGGPMPIAERLARLREPALSPAGVRYTRRVTWAWCVFFVVNGGIAAWTALYAELAIWSLYNGVISYG
;
A
#
# COMPACT_ATOMS: atom_id res chain seq x y z
N MET A 1 -2.81 -25.44 8.53
CA MET A 1 -1.67 -25.36 9.49
C MET A 1 -0.56 -24.55 8.83
N SER A 2 -0.37 -23.29 9.22
CA SER A 2 0.76 -22.47 8.74
C SER A 2 2.04 -22.89 9.47
N LEU A 3 3.05 -23.37 8.73
CA LEU A 3 4.33 -23.78 9.31
C LEU A 3 4.99 -22.58 10.03
N PRO A 4 5.42 -22.73 11.30
CA PRO A 4 5.97 -21.63 12.10
C PRO A 4 7.18 -20.95 11.46
N GLY A 5 7.94 -21.64 10.59
CA GLY A 5 9.07 -21.07 9.85
C GLY A 5 8.71 -19.96 8.86
N ILE A 6 7.49 -19.94 8.31
CA ILE A 6 7.06 -18.92 7.33
C ILE A 6 6.90 -17.55 7.99
N LYS A 7 6.47 -17.50 9.26
CA LYS A 7 6.32 -16.24 10.01
C LYS A 7 7.67 -15.60 10.31
N TRP A 8 8.66 -16.40 10.72
CA TRP A 8 10.01 -15.92 11.00
C TRP A 8 10.74 -15.46 9.74
N LEU A 9 10.56 -16.18 8.62
CA LEU A 9 11.10 -15.78 7.33
C LEU A 9 10.53 -14.42 6.88
N GLY A 10 9.22 -14.19 7.05
CA GLY A 10 8.59 -12.91 6.75
C GLY A 10 9.15 -11.75 7.58
N MET A 11 9.30 -11.96 8.90
CA MET A 11 9.90 -10.95 9.80
C MET A 11 11.36 -10.64 9.45
N LEU A 12 12.16 -11.66 9.13
CA LEU A 12 13.55 -11.46 8.72
C LEU A 12 13.67 -10.71 7.40
N VAL A 13 12.78 -11.00 6.43
CA VAL A 13 12.71 -10.27 5.16
C VAL A 13 12.28 -8.82 5.38
N ALA A 14 11.28 -8.58 6.24
CA ALA A 14 10.85 -7.23 6.58
C ALA A 14 11.98 -6.43 7.25
N LEU A 15 12.69 -7.01 8.22
CA LEU A 15 13.82 -6.36 8.89
C LEU A 15 15.04 -6.17 7.98
N ALA A 16 15.25 -7.05 7.01
CA ALA A 16 16.31 -6.90 6.01
C ALA A 16 15.96 -5.87 4.92
N TRP A 17 14.69 -5.48 4.80
CA TRP A 17 14.21 -4.60 3.74
C TRP A 17 14.85 -3.20 3.74
N PRO A 18 15.01 -2.49 4.87
CA PRO A 18 15.73 -1.21 4.91
C PRO A 18 17.17 -1.30 4.38
N LEU A 19 17.87 -2.39 4.72
CA LEU A 19 19.24 -2.64 4.28
C LEU A 19 19.30 -2.97 2.78
N LEU A 20 18.38 -3.81 2.30
CA LEU A 20 18.24 -4.13 0.88
C LEU A 20 17.90 -2.89 0.05
N ALA A 21 16.97 -2.05 0.52
CA ALA A 21 16.58 -0.82 -0.15
C ALA A 21 17.78 0.14 -0.27
N PHE A 22 18.57 0.28 0.80
CA PHE A 22 19.77 1.11 0.79
C PHE A 22 20.86 0.55 -0.14
N ALA A 23 21.15 -0.75 -0.05
CA ALA A 23 22.17 -1.42 -0.85
C ALA A 23 21.83 -1.48 -2.34
N LEU A 24 20.57 -1.78 -2.69
CA LEU A 24 20.09 -1.83 -4.08
C LEU A 24 20.03 -0.43 -4.70
N HIS A 25 19.59 0.57 -3.94
CA HIS A 25 19.62 1.97 -4.40
C HIS A 25 21.05 2.43 -4.71
N GLY A 26 22.01 2.14 -3.83
CA GLY A 26 23.41 2.53 -4.02
C GLY A 26 24.14 1.81 -5.15
N THR A 27 23.70 0.62 -5.56
CA THR A 27 24.38 -0.21 -6.59
C THR A 27 23.69 -0.21 -7.94
N LEU A 28 22.36 -0.21 -7.97
CA LEU A 28 21.53 -0.35 -9.18
C LEU A 28 20.71 0.90 -9.51
N GLY A 29 20.74 1.91 -8.64
CA GLY A 29 19.86 3.07 -8.71
C GLY A 29 18.40 2.74 -8.38
N SER A 30 17.53 3.75 -8.41
CA SER A 30 16.13 3.60 -8.01
C SER A 30 15.23 2.95 -9.07
N TRP A 31 15.71 2.80 -10.31
CA TRP A 31 14.91 2.36 -11.45
C TRP A 31 14.35 0.94 -11.33
N PRO A 32 15.14 -0.08 -10.93
CA PRO A 32 14.60 -1.43 -10.75
C PRO A 32 13.53 -1.48 -9.65
N LEU A 33 13.76 -0.78 -8.54
CA LEU A 33 12.81 -0.70 -7.43
C LEU A 33 11.51 -0.01 -7.84
N LEU A 34 11.61 1.08 -8.61
CA LEU A 34 10.46 1.77 -9.19
C LEU A 34 9.67 0.86 -10.15
N ALA A 35 10.35 0.17 -11.06
CA ALA A 35 9.69 -0.72 -12.02
C ALA A 35 8.97 -1.89 -11.32
N ILE A 36 9.62 -2.50 -10.32
CA ILE A 36 9.02 -3.55 -9.50
C ILE A 36 7.81 -2.99 -8.73
N GLY A 37 7.93 -1.83 -8.09
CA GLY A 37 6.82 -1.18 -7.39
C GLY A 37 5.63 -0.90 -8.32
N ALA A 38 5.87 -0.32 -9.48
CA ALA A 38 4.83 -0.05 -10.48
C ALA A 38 4.13 -1.34 -10.96
N ALA A 39 4.91 -2.39 -11.24
CA ALA A 39 4.36 -3.69 -11.64
C ALA A 39 3.52 -4.33 -10.53
N LEU A 40 4.01 -4.30 -9.28
CA LEU A 40 3.29 -4.82 -8.11
C LEU A 40 1.99 -4.05 -7.88
N LEU A 41 1.99 -2.72 -8.03
CA LEU A 41 0.79 -1.89 -7.90
C LEU A 41 -0.28 -2.35 -8.89
N ALA A 42 0.09 -2.53 -10.16
CA ALA A 42 -0.80 -2.95 -11.22
C ALA A 42 -1.30 -4.40 -11.05
N TRP A 43 -0.45 -5.30 -10.52
CA TRP A 43 -0.79 -6.71 -10.36
C TRP A 43 -1.66 -6.99 -9.14
N ARG A 44 -1.36 -6.38 -7.99
CA ARG A 44 -2.02 -6.73 -6.71
C ARG A 44 -3.41 -6.12 -6.52
N LEU A 45 -3.80 -5.14 -7.34
CA LEU A 45 -5.04 -4.39 -7.17
C LEU A 45 -6.02 -4.59 -8.35
N PRO A 46 -6.46 -5.83 -8.64
CA PRO A 46 -7.31 -6.11 -9.79
C PRO A 46 -8.68 -5.43 -9.68
N GLN A 47 -9.21 -5.21 -8.47
CA GLN A 47 -10.50 -4.52 -8.30
C GLN A 47 -10.43 -3.02 -8.67
N ALA A 48 -9.24 -2.43 -8.68
CA ALA A 48 -9.01 -1.03 -9.03
C ALA A 48 -7.98 -0.88 -10.16
N ARG A 49 -7.97 -1.85 -11.10
CA ARG A 49 -6.94 -1.96 -12.15
C ARG A 49 -6.68 -0.66 -12.91
N ARG A 50 -7.71 0.13 -13.22
CA ARG A 50 -7.55 1.43 -13.90
C ARG A 50 -6.77 2.44 -13.05
N LEU A 51 -7.12 2.58 -11.77
CA LEU A 51 -6.42 3.47 -10.84
C LEU A 51 -5.00 2.98 -10.55
N ALA A 52 -4.82 1.66 -10.41
CA ALA A 52 -3.52 1.04 -10.21
C ALA A 52 -2.59 1.23 -11.41
N LEU A 53 -3.11 1.09 -12.64
CA LEU A 53 -2.36 1.38 -13.87
C LEU A 53 -2.04 2.87 -14.00
N ALA A 54 -3.01 3.76 -13.72
CA ALA A 54 -2.77 5.19 -13.74
C ALA A 54 -1.68 5.60 -12.73
N GLY A 55 -1.73 5.04 -11.51
CA GLY A 55 -0.70 5.20 -10.50
C GLY A 55 0.66 4.67 -10.97
N ALA A 56 0.71 3.46 -11.53
CA ALA A 56 1.95 2.86 -12.03
C ALA A 56 2.58 3.71 -13.15
N VAL A 57 1.78 4.18 -14.10
CA VAL A 57 2.23 5.09 -15.16
C VAL A 57 2.74 6.40 -14.55
N LEU A 58 2.01 7.01 -13.61
CA LEU A 58 2.45 8.22 -12.94
C LEU A 58 3.82 8.04 -12.28
N LEU A 59 4.01 6.98 -11.50
CA LEU A 59 5.29 6.70 -10.84
C LEU A 59 6.43 6.52 -11.86
N LEU A 60 6.18 5.80 -12.95
CA LEU A 60 7.16 5.61 -14.03
C LEU A 60 7.48 6.91 -14.77
N THR A 61 6.49 7.77 -15.01
CA THR A 61 6.71 9.09 -15.64
C THR A 61 7.57 9.99 -14.77
N VAL A 62 7.33 10.03 -13.45
CA VAL A 62 8.18 10.75 -12.50
C VAL A 62 9.63 10.22 -12.56
N GLY A 63 9.79 8.90 -12.66
CA GLY A 63 11.10 8.30 -12.88
C GLY A 63 11.76 8.74 -14.19
N GLY A 64 11.00 8.73 -15.29
CA GLY A 64 11.46 9.13 -16.63
C GLY A 64 11.89 10.60 -16.72
N LEU A 65 11.34 11.45 -15.86
CA LEU A 65 11.74 12.86 -15.72
C LEU A 65 13.01 13.06 -14.89
N GLY A 66 13.70 11.99 -14.50
CA GLY A 66 14.95 12.05 -13.72
C GLY A 66 14.73 11.93 -12.20
N HIS A 67 13.49 11.77 -11.74
CA HIS A 67 13.15 11.65 -10.31
C HIS A 67 12.82 10.20 -9.92
N ALA A 68 13.62 9.24 -10.36
CA ALA A 68 13.38 7.81 -10.12
C ALA A 68 13.29 7.45 -8.63
N GLU A 69 14.08 8.11 -7.77
CA GLU A 69 13.99 7.92 -6.33
C GLU A 69 12.66 8.44 -5.76
N LEU A 70 12.20 9.61 -6.20
CA LEU A 70 10.91 10.14 -5.77
C LEU A 70 9.76 9.25 -6.24
N GLY A 71 9.82 8.76 -7.50
CA GLY A 71 8.85 7.79 -8.02
C GLY A 71 8.81 6.51 -7.19
N MET A 72 9.97 5.97 -6.81
CA MET A 72 10.06 4.81 -5.93
C MET A 72 9.45 5.12 -4.54
N ARG A 73 9.84 6.26 -3.95
CA ARG A 73 9.38 6.68 -2.62
C ARG A 73 7.89 6.99 -2.57
N ALA A 74 7.28 7.33 -3.72
CA ALA A 74 5.86 7.64 -3.85
C ALA A 74 4.97 6.39 -3.98
N TYR A 75 5.53 5.18 -4.13
CA TYR A 75 4.75 3.94 -4.22
C TYR A 75 3.77 3.75 -3.04
N PRO A 76 4.18 3.88 -1.75
CA PRO A 76 3.26 3.76 -0.62
C PRO A 76 2.16 4.83 -0.62
N ILE A 77 2.45 6.03 -1.12
CA ILE A 77 1.47 7.11 -1.28
C ILE A 77 0.39 6.67 -2.29
N ALA A 78 0.80 6.15 -3.45
CA ALA A 78 -0.11 5.65 -4.48
C ALA A 78 -0.99 4.51 -3.96
N VAL A 79 -0.41 3.57 -3.21
CA VAL A 79 -1.17 2.46 -2.58
C VAL A 79 -2.23 3.00 -1.64
N ASN A 80 -1.87 3.90 -0.71
CA ASN A 80 -2.82 4.48 0.24
C ASN A 80 -3.92 5.28 -0.47
N ALA A 81 -3.58 6.06 -1.50
CA ALA A 81 -4.55 6.83 -2.28
C ALA A 81 -5.55 5.93 -3.02
N ILE A 82 -5.08 4.85 -3.65
CA ILE A 82 -5.95 3.89 -4.35
C ILE A 82 -6.85 3.16 -3.35
N MET A 83 -6.30 2.71 -2.22
CA MET A 83 -7.09 2.05 -1.17
C MET A 83 -8.14 2.98 -0.57
N LEU A 84 -7.77 4.24 -0.29
CA LEU A 84 -8.71 5.26 0.14
C LEU A 84 -9.83 5.44 -0.89
N ALA A 85 -9.50 5.57 -2.17
CA ALA A 85 -10.49 5.72 -3.23
C ALA A 85 -11.46 4.53 -3.26
N ILE A 86 -10.97 3.29 -3.16
CA ILE A 86 -11.82 2.09 -3.13
C ILE A 86 -12.74 2.10 -1.91
N PHE A 87 -12.21 2.33 -0.71
CA PHE A 87 -12.99 2.29 0.52
C PHE A 87 -14.00 3.43 0.56
N LEU A 88 -13.58 4.64 0.23
CA LEU A 88 -14.41 5.84 0.25
C LEU A 88 -15.54 5.76 -0.78
N THR A 89 -15.24 5.34 -2.02
CA THR A 89 -16.30 5.16 -3.04
C THR A 89 -17.27 4.04 -2.66
N SER A 90 -16.80 2.98 -1.98
CA SER A 90 -17.68 1.90 -1.51
C SER A 90 -18.68 2.35 -0.44
N LEU A 91 -18.39 3.42 0.32
CA LEU A 91 -19.31 3.98 1.31
C LEU A 91 -20.54 4.63 0.66
N GLY A 92 -20.41 5.16 -0.57
CA GLY A 92 -21.54 5.72 -1.31
C GLY A 92 -22.52 4.67 -1.84
N GLY A 93 -22.10 3.41 -1.91
CA GLY A 93 -22.92 2.29 -2.36
C GLY A 93 -23.76 1.64 -1.24
N PRO A 94 -24.66 0.70 -1.62
CA PRO A 94 -25.48 -0.04 -0.67
C PRO A 94 -24.64 -0.94 0.23
N MET A 95 -23.51 -1.47 -0.27
CA MET A 95 -22.66 -2.44 0.43
C MET A 95 -21.19 -2.00 0.42
N PRO A 96 -20.66 -1.46 1.54
CA PRO A 96 -19.27 -1.08 1.69
C PRO A 96 -18.31 -2.26 1.52
N ILE A 97 -17.05 -2.00 1.16
CA ILE A 97 -16.11 -3.09 0.86
C ILE A 97 -15.83 -3.99 2.07
N ALA A 98 -15.76 -3.44 3.28
CA ALA A 98 -15.59 -4.25 4.49
C ALA A 98 -16.79 -5.20 4.71
N GLU A 99 -18.00 -4.79 4.32
CA GLU A 99 -19.18 -5.66 4.36
C GLU A 99 -19.08 -6.77 3.31
N ARG A 100 -18.68 -6.43 2.07
CA ARG A 100 -18.46 -7.42 1.01
C ARG A 100 -17.48 -8.49 1.45
N LEU A 101 -16.38 -8.09 2.09
CA LEU A 101 -15.37 -9.00 2.62
C LEU A 101 -15.92 -9.84 3.79
N ALA A 102 -16.69 -9.24 4.70
CA ALA A 102 -17.29 -9.95 5.80
C ALA A 102 -18.32 -11.01 5.32
N ARG A 103 -19.11 -10.69 4.28
CA ARG A 103 -20.08 -11.62 3.67
C ARG A 103 -19.45 -12.82 2.98
N LEU A 104 -18.15 -12.77 2.62
CA LEU A 104 -17.45 -13.96 2.11
C LEU A 104 -17.30 -15.05 3.18
N ARG A 105 -17.27 -14.67 4.46
CA ARG A 105 -17.19 -15.60 5.60
C ARG A 105 -18.54 -15.84 6.25
N GLU A 106 -19.35 -14.79 6.37
CA GLU A 106 -20.68 -14.83 6.97
C GLU A 106 -21.70 -14.23 6.01
N PRO A 107 -22.28 -15.03 5.08
CA PRO A 107 -23.16 -14.53 4.04
C PRO A 107 -24.38 -13.77 4.57
N ALA A 108 -24.94 -14.23 5.70
CA ALA A 108 -26.14 -13.69 6.34
C ALA A 108 -25.82 -12.74 7.50
N LEU A 109 -25.07 -11.66 7.21
CA LEU A 109 -24.76 -10.63 8.19
C LEU A 109 -26.01 -9.96 8.77
N SER A 110 -26.08 -9.90 10.10
CA SER A 110 -27.14 -9.21 10.83
C SER A 110 -27.17 -7.70 10.55
N PRO A 111 -28.29 -7.00 10.80
CA PRO A 111 -28.37 -5.55 10.65
C PRO A 111 -27.35 -4.78 11.48
N ALA A 112 -26.99 -5.30 12.66
CA ALA A 112 -25.93 -4.73 13.49
C ALA A 112 -24.55 -4.90 12.84
N GLY A 113 -24.27 -6.08 12.28
CA GLY A 113 -23.04 -6.37 11.53
C GLY A 113 -22.87 -5.45 10.31
N VAL A 114 -23.94 -5.19 9.56
CA VAL A 114 -23.95 -4.24 8.43
C VAL A 114 -23.57 -2.82 8.87
N ARG A 115 -24.14 -2.33 9.99
CA ARG A 115 -23.76 -1.00 10.54
C ARG A 115 -22.31 -0.97 11.00
N TYR A 116 -21.84 -2.05 11.61
CA TYR A 116 -20.46 -2.17 12.09
C TYR A 116 -19.45 -2.14 10.94
N THR A 117 -19.65 -2.93 9.88
CA THR A 117 -18.73 -2.98 8.72
C THR A 117 -18.65 -1.63 8.00
N ARG A 118 -19.73 -0.84 7.98
CA ARG A 118 -19.69 0.54 7.48
C ARG A 118 -18.80 1.44 8.34
N ARG A 119 -18.87 1.35 9.67
CA ARG A 119 -17.95 2.07 10.58
C ARG A 119 -16.51 1.63 10.41
N VAL A 120 -16.28 0.32 10.21
CA VAL A 120 -14.94 -0.21 9.91
C VAL A 120 -14.42 0.35 8.59
N THR A 121 -15.26 0.48 7.57
CA THR A 121 -14.86 1.10 6.28
C THR A 121 -14.47 2.56 6.47
N TRP A 122 -15.18 3.32 7.31
CA TRP A 122 -14.77 4.67 7.71
C TRP A 122 -13.42 4.70 8.44
N ALA A 123 -13.21 3.81 9.40
CA ALA A 123 -11.94 3.69 10.12
C ALA A 123 -10.78 3.42 9.17
N TRP A 124 -10.98 2.56 8.16
CA TRP A 124 -10.00 2.33 7.09
C TRP A 124 -9.73 3.58 6.26
N CYS A 125 -10.75 4.37 5.91
CA CYS A 125 -10.54 5.63 5.21
C CYS A 125 -9.65 6.58 6.01
N VAL A 126 -9.92 6.74 7.31
CA VAL A 126 -9.10 7.57 8.21
C VAL A 126 -7.67 7.03 8.27
N PHE A 127 -7.50 5.73 8.42
CA PHE A 127 -6.18 5.09 8.40
C PHE A 127 -5.42 5.40 7.11
N PHE A 128 -6.03 5.24 5.93
CA PHE A 128 -5.35 5.50 4.66
C PHE A 128 -4.98 6.98 4.47
N VAL A 129 -5.80 7.91 4.98
CA VAL A 129 -5.47 9.34 4.97
C VAL A 129 -4.24 9.61 5.84
N VAL A 130 -4.23 9.12 7.07
CA VAL A 130 -3.11 9.33 8.01
C VAL A 130 -1.85 8.65 7.52
N ASN A 131 -1.94 7.37 7.15
CA ASN A 131 -0.80 6.58 6.68
C ASN A 131 -0.25 7.10 5.35
N GLY A 132 -1.13 7.47 4.41
CA GLY A 132 -0.74 8.12 3.16
C GLY A 132 -0.07 9.48 3.39
N GLY A 133 -0.53 10.25 4.37
CA GLY A 133 0.09 11.50 4.78
C GLY A 133 1.49 11.31 5.36
N ILE A 134 1.68 10.34 6.25
CA ILE A 134 3.01 10.03 6.80
C ILE A 134 3.94 9.47 5.72
N ALA A 135 3.43 8.62 4.82
CA ALA A 135 4.18 8.15 3.66
C ALA A 135 4.64 9.32 2.76
N ALA A 136 3.77 10.29 2.51
CA ALA A 136 4.10 11.48 1.72
C ALA A 136 5.13 12.37 2.41
N TRP A 137 4.97 12.59 3.72
CA TRP A 137 5.91 13.37 4.51
C TRP A 137 7.30 12.70 4.53
N THR A 138 7.36 11.40 4.80
CA THR A 138 8.63 10.65 4.79
C THR A 138 9.26 10.60 3.40
N ALA A 139 8.48 10.52 2.33
CA ALA A 139 9.01 10.49 0.96
C ALA A 139 9.72 11.80 0.58
N LEU A 140 9.16 12.93 1.00
CA LEU A 140 9.62 14.27 0.62
C LEU A 140 10.71 14.83 1.54
N TYR A 141 10.62 14.54 2.85
CA TYR A 141 11.43 15.23 3.86
C TYR A 141 12.36 14.32 4.66
N ALA A 142 12.14 13.00 4.65
CA ALA A 142 12.96 12.09 5.44
C ALA A 142 14.09 11.46 4.63
N GLU A 143 15.14 11.06 5.36
CA GLU A 143 16.22 10.25 4.81
C GLU A 143 15.70 8.88 4.34
N LEU A 144 16.40 8.26 3.39
CA LEU A 144 16.00 6.98 2.80
C LEU A 144 15.84 5.88 3.86
N ALA A 145 16.65 5.91 4.92
CA ALA A 145 16.58 4.96 6.04
C ALA A 145 15.29 5.11 6.85
N ILE A 146 14.87 6.35 7.14
CA ILE A 146 13.63 6.62 7.88
C ILE A 146 12.43 6.25 6.99
N TRP A 147 12.47 6.63 5.71
CA TRP A 147 11.43 6.27 4.75
C TRP A 147 11.28 4.75 4.61
N SER A 148 12.39 4.01 4.49
CA SER A 148 12.36 2.55 4.31
C SER A 148 11.97 1.81 5.59
N LEU A 149 12.35 2.32 6.76
CA LEU A 149 11.90 1.79 8.05
C LEU A 149 10.38 1.94 8.18
N TYR A 150 9.84 3.14 7.95
CA TYR A 150 8.41 3.37 8.08
C TYR A 150 7.60 2.61 7.02
N ASN A 151 7.92 2.80 5.74
CA ASN A 151 7.16 2.27 4.62
C ASN A 151 7.51 0.82 4.26
N GLY A 152 8.51 0.23 4.90
CA GLY A 152 8.92 -1.17 4.69
C GLY A 152 8.63 -2.07 5.88
N VAL A 153 8.79 -1.56 7.11
CA VAL A 153 8.68 -2.36 8.33
C VAL A 153 7.46 -1.95 9.15
N ILE A 154 7.29 -0.67 9.47
CA ILE A 154 6.24 -0.25 10.41
C ILE A 154 4.86 -0.32 9.76
N SER A 155 4.72 0.15 8.51
CA SER A 155 3.43 0.18 7.82
C SER A 155 3.08 -1.17 7.15
N TYR A 156 4.06 -2.01 6.83
CA TYR A 156 3.86 -3.20 5.98
C TYR A 156 4.56 -4.48 6.46
N GLY A 157 5.33 -4.43 7.55
CA GLY A 157 6.03 -5.57 8.13
C GLY A 157 5.15 -6.45 9.03
#